data_AF-A0A662B5U4-F1
#
_entry.id   AF-A0A662B5U4-F1
#
_cell.length_a   1.000
_cell.length_b   1.000
_cell.length_c   1.000
_cell.angle_alpha   90.00
_cell.angle_beta   90.00
_cell.angle_gamma   90.00
#
_symmetry.space_group_name_H-M   'P 1'
#
loop_
_entity.id
_entity.type
_entity.pdbx_description
1 polymer ?
#
loop_
_entity_poly.entity_id
_entity_poly.type
_entity_poly.pdbx_seq_one_letter_code
_entity_poly.pdbx_strand_id
1 'polypeptide(L)' 'MKITKVAKIPVKENPHKVDARMMYDKESAQAVHIQLNPGESLKPHITPVDVFF' A
#
# COMPACT_ATOMS: atom_id res chain seq x y z
N MET A 1 -13.87 6.77 -8.70
CA MET A 1 -14.53 5.95 -7.67
C MET A 1 -14.00 6.38 -6.31
N LYS A 2 -14.87 6.63 -5.32
CA LYS A 2 -14.45 7.00 -3.96
C LYS A 2 -14.43 5.74 -3.10
N ILE A 3 -13.27 5.40 -2.53
CA ILE A 3 -13.18 4.32 -1.55
C ILE A 3 -13.51 4.90 -0.17
N THR A 4 -14.48 4.28 0.52
CA THR A 4 -14.91 4.66 1.87
C THR A 4 -14.72 3.55 2.89
N LYS A 5 -14.40 2.32 2.46
CA LYS A 5 -14.19 1.15 3.32
C LYS A 5 -12.96 0.37 2.86
N VAL A 6 -11.79 0.73 3.40
CA VAL A 6 -10.48 0.12 3.07
C VAL A 6 -10.52 -1.41 3.22
N ALA A 7 -11.14 -1.91 4.29
CA ALA A 7 -11.23 -3.34 4.58
C ALA A 7 -11.94 -4.18 3.51
N LYS A 8 -12.67 -3.56 2.58
CA LYS A 8 -13.33 -4.25 1.46
C LYS A 8 -12.45 -4.37 0.21
N ILE A 9 -11.30 -3.71 0.18
CA ILE A 9 -10.38 -3.75 -0.95
C ILE A 9 -9.56 -5.04 -0.88
N PRO A 10 -9.42 -5.77 -2.00
CA PRO A 10 -8.58 -6.96 -2.02
C PRO A 10 -7.13 -6.61 -1.65
N VAL A 11 -6.50 -7.48 -0.87
CA VAL A 11 -5.08 -7.38 -0.59
C VAL A 11 -4.31 -7.65 -1.89
N LYS A 12 -3.37 -6.75 -2.22
CA LYS A 12 -2.49 -6.92 -3.37
C LYS A 12 -1.25 -7.69 -2.94
N GLU A 13 -0.94 -8.76 -3.66
CA GLU A 13 0.32 -9.48 -3.47
C GLU A 13 1.51 -8.53 -3.69
N ASN A 14 2.47 -8.58 -2.78
CA ASN A 14 3.60 -7.65 -2.77
C ASN A 14 4.87 -8.33 -2.22
N PRO A 15 6.06 -7.82 -2.56
CA PRO A 15 7.33 -8.40 -2.14
C PRO A 15 7.57 -8.41 -0.63
N HIS A 16 6.80 -7.63 0.13
CA HIS A 16 6.89 -7.54 1.59
C HIS A 16 6.03 -8.60 2.29
N LYS A 17 5.10 -9.24 1.56
CA LYS A 17 4.15 -10.24 2.10
C LYS A 17 3.25 -9.69 3.21
N VAL A 18 2.89 -8.39 3.13
CA VAL A 18 2.03 -7.70 4.10
C VAL A 18 0.67 -7.37 3.50
N ASP A 19 -0.29 -6.97 4.34
CA ASP A 19 -1.60 -6.47 3.88
C ASP A 19 -1.42 -5.07 3.26
N ALA A 20 -1.35 -5.01 1.92
CA ALA A 20 -1.28 -3.78 1.14
C ALA A 20 -2.52 -3.61 0.26
N ARG A 21 -3.25 -2.52 0.46
CA ARG A 21 -4.52 -2.23 -0.25
C ARG A 21 -4.42 -0.92 -1.01
N MET A 22 -4.61 -0.99 -2.33
CA MET A 22 -4.52 0.17 -3.21
C MET A 22 -5.75 1.07 -3.06
N MET A 23 -5.54 2.31 -2.62
CA MET A 23 -6.60 3.30 -2.35
C MET A 23 -6.74 4.33 -3.47
N TYR A 24 -5.65 4.60 -4.18
CA TYR A 24 -5.60 5.52 -5.30
C TYR A 24 -4.50 5.06 -6.23
N ASP A 25 -4.83 4.87 -7.51
CA ASP A 25 -3.90 4.44 -8.55
C ASP A 25 -4.19 5.22 -9.83
N LYS A 26 -3.46 6.31 -10.03
CA LYS A 26 -3.52 7.15 -11.24
C LYS A 26 -2.11 7.62 -11.59
N GLU A 27 -1.93 8.13 -12.80
CA GLU A 27 -0.65 8.65 -13.28
C GLU A 27 -0.02 9.69 -12.34
N SER A 28 -0.82 10.54 -11.71
CA SER A 28 -0.32 11.61 -10.84
C SER A 28 0.20 11.14 -9.48
N ALA A 29 -0.31 10.01 -8.96
CA ALA A 29 0.05 9.54 -7.62
C ALA A 29 -0.46 8.12 -7.35
N GLN A 30 0.12 7.48 -6.34
CA GLN A 30 -0.42 6.28 -5.72
C GLN A 30 -0.58 6.49 -4.22
N ALA A 31 -1.66 5.93 -3.65
CA ALA A 31 -1.84 5.84 -2.21
C ALA A 31 -2.22 4.41 -1.83
N VAL A 32 -1.44 3.82 -0.92
CA VAL A 32 -1.59 2.43 -0.50
C VAL A 32 -1.76 2.41 1.02
N HIS A 33 -2.80 1.74 1.50
CA HIS A 33 -2.93 1.44 2.93
C HIS A 33 -2.16 0.16 3.23
N ILE A 34 -1.16 0.24 4.11
CA ILE A 34 -0.33 -0.88 4.52
C ILE A 34 -0.59 -1.16 6.00
N GLN A 35 -1.02 -2.37 6.33
CA GLN A 35 -1.09 -2.85 7.71
C GLN A 35 0.07 -3.80 7.98
N LEU A 36 0.76 -3.58 9.09
CA LEU A 36 1.81 -4.46 9.60
C LEU A 36 1.30 -5.17 10.86
N ASN A 37 1.23 -6.49 10.81
CA ASN A 37 1.03 -7.33 11.99
C ASN A 37 2.35 -7.46 12.78
N PRO A 38 2.31 -7.92 14.04
CA PRO A 38 3.51 -8.19 14.80
C PRO A 38 4.49 -9.10 14.03
N GLY A 39 5.74 -8.64 13.87
CA GLY A 39 6.79 -9.36 13.14
C GLY A 39 6.86 -9.05 11.64
N GLU A 40 5.89 -8.34 11.07
CA GLU A 40 5.94 -7.88 9.69
C GLU A 40 6.73 -6.58 9.55
N SER A 41 7.42 -6.42 8.42
CA SER A 41 8.15 -5.20 8.09
C SER A 41 8.24 -5.01 6.58
N LEU A 42 8.50 -3.77 6.18
CA LEU A 42 8.84 -3.48 4.79
C LEU A 42 10.31 -3.80 4.55
N LYS A 43 10.57 -4.50 3.46
CA LYS A 43 11.94 -4.73 2.97
C LYS A 43 12.55 -3.37 2.59
N PRO A 44 13.78 -3.05 3.02
CA PRO A 44 14.44 -1.80 2.64
C PRO A 44 14.48 -1.63 1.12
N HIS A 45 14.06 -0.47 0.62
CA HIS A 45 14.08 -0.11 -0.80
C HIS A 45 14.10 1.41 -0.98
N ILE A 46 14.40 1.83 -2.21
CA ILE A 46 14.33 3.22 -2.66
C ILE A 46 13.40 3.30 -3.88
N THR A 47 12.65 4.38 -3.99
CA THR A 47 11.78 4.67 -5.14
C THR A 47 12.37 5.82 -5.95
N PRO A 48 12.14 5.87 -7.28
CA PRO A 48 12.56 7.01 -8.12
C PRO A 48 11.66 8.24 -7.98
N VAL A 49 10.71 8.20 -7.04
CA VAL A 49 9.72 9.25 -6.75
C VAL A 49 9.67 9.50 -5.25
N ASP A 50 9.18 10.67 -4.87
CA ASP A 50 8.95 11.04 -3.47
C ASP A 50 7.83 10.19 -2.85
N VAL A 51 7.95 9.95 -1.54
CA VAL A 51 7.02 9.14 -0.75
C VAL A 51 6.61 9.92 0.50
N PHE A 52 5.34 9.78 0.86
CA PHE A 52 4.80 10.26 2.14
C PHE A 52 4.17 9.09 2.89
N PHE A 53 4.08 9.21 4.22
CA PHE A 53 3.50 8.22 5.14
C PHE A 53 2.39 8.85 5.98
#